data_AF-A0A017THU8-F1
#
_entry.id   AF-A0A017THU8-F1
#
_cell.length_a   1.000
_cell.length_b   1.000
_cell.length_c   1.000
_cell.angle_alpha   90.00
_cell.angle_beta   90.00
_cell.angle_gamma   90.00
#
_symmetry.space_group_name_H-M   'P 1'
#
loop_
_entity.id
_entity.type
_entity.pdbx_description
1 polymer ?
#
loop_
_entity_poly.entity_id
_entity_poly.type
_entity_poly.pdbx_seq_one_letter_code
_entity_poly.pdbx_strand_id
1 'polypeptide(L)'
;MDPITAWAVALMVSWSPPGRSHIADAVETPEEGRARYEEIARAAARVAYDPTVEPAFRGPRGRAATLALLLAIAHHESGFRRDVDLGLGKLARGSGMDSCLLQIRVGKGKTSEGWTHADLVGDREKCFRAGHALVKRSFGACRKFEQLDWLGAYTRGRCVADEKASRSRMGLAQRAPQAPLDDAAALAARAKATSGP
;
A
#
# COMPACT_ATOMS: atom_id res chain seq x y z
N MET A 1 4.67 -19.18 -3.26
CA MET A 1 4.21 -17.79 -3.41
C MET A 1 3.36 -17.71 -4.67
N ASP A 2 2.18 -17.08 -4.62
CA ASP A 2 1.33 -16.95 -5.82
C ASP A 2 1.85 -15.88 -6.80
N PRO A 3 1.48 -15.95 -8.10
CA PRO A 3 2.00 -15.03 -9.11
C PRO A 3 1.74 -13.54 -8.84
N ILE A 4 0.63 -13.18 -8.18
CA ILE A 4 0.33 -11.79 -7.85
C ILE A 4 1.24 -11.28 -6.74
N THR A 5 1.45 -12.07 -5.68
CA THR A 5 2.41 -11.72 -4.64
C THR A 5 3.83 -11.64 -5.19
N ALA A 6 4.25 -12.56 -6.07
CA ALA A 6 5.57 -12.50 -6.70
C ALA A 6 5.76 -11.23 -7.54
N TRP A 7 4.74 -10.86 -8.33
CA TRP A 7 4.72 -9.60 -9.09
C TRP A 7 4.80 -8.37 -8.16
N ALA A 8 4.00 -8.34 -7.08
CA ALA A 8 4.04 -7.26 -6.11
C ALA A 8 5.41 -7.11 -5.43
N VAL A 9 6.06 -8.21 -5.04
CA VAL A 9 7.44 -8.18 -4.50
C VAL A 9 8.41 -7.61 -5.54
N ALA A 10 8.29 -8.00 -6.81
CA ALA A 10 9.14 -7.48 -7.88
C ALA A 10 8.99 -5.95 -8.05
N LEU A 11 7.76 -5.42 -7.97
CA LEU A 11 7.53 -3.97 -7.96
C LEU A 11 8.26 -3.31 -6.79
N MET A 12 8.06 -3.83 -5.58
CA MET A 12 8.64 -3.27 -4.36
C MET A 12 10.17 -3.24 -4.41
N VAL A 13 10.81 -4.34 -4.83
CA VAL A 13 12.26 -4.44 -4.98
C VAL A 13 12.77 -3.48 -6.07
N SER A 14 12.02 -3.29 -7.16
CA SER A 14 12.41 -2.37 -8.23
C SER A 14 12.39 -0.90 -7.78
N TRP A 15 11.45 -0.53 -6.90
CA TRP A 15 11.28 0.84 -6.41
C TRP A 15 12.14 1.14 -5.18
N SER A 16 12.38 0.13 -4.34
CA SER A 16 13.18 0.26 -3.12
C SER A 16 13.91 -1.06 -2.83
N PRO A 17 15.16 -1.23 -3.28
CA PRO A 17 15.91 -2.43 -2.95
C PRO A 17 16.14 -2.55 -1.43
N PRO A 18 15.88 -3.72 -0.81
CA PRO A 18 16.06 -3.91 0.63
C PRO A 18 17.54 -3.83 1.05
N GLY A 19 17.78 -3.61 2.35
CA GLY A 19 19.12 -3.62 2.94
C GLY A 19 19.98 -2.37 2.68
N ARG A 20 19.36 -1.25 2.30
CA ARG A 20 20.06 0.02 1.98
C ARG A 20 19.87 1.15 3.02
N SER A 21 19.16 0.89 4.11
CA SER A 21 18.87 1.94 5.11
C SER A 21 20.08 2.25 5.99
N HIS A 22 20.24 3.53 6.35
CA HIS A 22 21.21 3.98 7.36
C HIS A 22 20.56 4.30 8.72
N ILE A 23 19.22 4.22 8.80
CA ILE A 23 18.49 4.39 10.06
C ILE A 23 18.64 3.11 10.87
N ALA A 24 19.22 3.20 12.08
CA ALA A 24 19.54 2.03 12.91
C ALA A 24 18.39 1.03 13.05
N ASP A 25 17.19 1.50 13.39
CA ASP A 25 16.00 0.65 13.55
C ASP A 25 15.46 0.06 12.22
N ALA A 26 15.93 0.58 11.08
CA ALA A 26 15.53 0.15 9.75
C ALA A 26 16.59 -0.69 9.03
N VAL A 27 17.74 -0.94 9.66
CA VAL A 27 18.78 -1.82 9.11
C VAL A 27 18.27 -3.26 9.15
N GLU A 28 18.44 -3.94 8.03
CA GLU A 28 18.17 -5.37 7.81
C GLU A 28 19.05 -5.84 6.65
N THR A 29 19.27 -7.15 6.51
CA THR A 29 19.96 -7.68 5.33
C THR A 29 19.05 -7.63 4.09
N PRO A 30 19.60 -7.70 2.86
CA PRO A 30 18.79 -7.83 1.65
C PRO A 30 17.84 -9.03 1.70
N GLU A 31 18.28 -10.15 2.28
CA GLU A 31 17.48 -11.38 2.41
C GLU A 31 16.33 -11.20 3.41
N GLU A 32 16.60 -10.64 4.59
CA GLU A 32 15.57 -10.30 5.59
C GLU A 32 14.55 -9.33 5.03
N GLY A 33 15.00 -8.27 4.36
CA GLY A 33 14.12 -7.29 3.75
C GLY A 33 13.29 -7.87 2.61
N ARG A 34 13.83 -8.82 1.82
CA ARG A 34 13.07 -9.52 0.78
C ARG A 34 11.98 -10.41 1.38
N ALA A 35 12.26 -11.12 2.46
CA ALA A 35 11.27 -11.92 3.17
C ALA A 35 10.15 -11.02 3.74
N ARG A 36 10.51 -9.88 4.34
CA ARG A 36 9.56 -8.88 4.85
C ARG A 36 8.71 -8.27 3.74
N TYR A 37 9.31 -7.99 2.58
CA TYR A 37 8.59 -7.50 1.39
C TYR A 37 7.54 -8.52 0.92
N GLU A 38 7.80 -9.82 1.02
CA GLU A 38 6.80 -10.84 0.74
C GLU A 38 5.62 -10.77 1.71
N GLU A 39 5.85 -10.54 3.00
CA GLU A 39 4.77 -10.36 3.98
C GLU A 39 3.92 -9.11 3.69
N ILE A 40 4.57 -7.99 3.36
CA ILE A 40 3.90 -6.76 2.96
C ILE A 40 3.07 -6.98 1.68
N ALA A 41 3.66 -7.58 0.66
CA ALA A 41 3.00 -7.88 -0.60
C ALA A 41 1.80 -8.81 -0.40
N ARG A 42 1.92 -9.83 0.47
CA ARG A 42 0.80 -10.73 0.83
C ARG A 42 -0.33 -9.96 1.51
N ALA A 43 -0.02 -9.09 2.48
CA ALA A 43 -1.03 -8.30 3.17
C ALA A 43 -1.73 -7.32 2.21
N ALA A 44 -0.98 -6.59 1.38
CA ALA A 44 -1.53 -5.68 0.38
C ALA A 44 -2.42 -6.43 -0.64
N ALA A 45 -1.97 -7.60 -1.10
CA ALA A 45 -2.73 -8.44 -2.03
C ALA A 45 -4.02 -8.99 -1.40
N ARG A 46 -3.99 -9.38 -0.11
CA ARG A 46 -5.21 -9.78 0.61
C ARG A 46 -6.26 -8.68 0.60
N VAL A 47 -5.87 -7.42 0.80
CA VAL A 47 -6.80 -6.28 0.74
C VAL A 47 -7.29 -6.00 -0.68
N ALA A 48 -6.37 -5.90 -1.65
CA ALA A 48 -6.74 -5.55 -3.03
C ALA A 48 -7.61 -6.64 -3.71
N TYR A 49 -7.44 -7.90 -3.33
CA TYR A 49 -8.19 -9.04 -3.86
C TYR A 49 -9.27 -9.57 -2.93
N ASP A 50 -9.59 -8.87 -1.83
CA ASP A 50 -10.73 -9.22 -1.00
C ASP A 50 -12.04 -9.04 -1.81
N PRO A 51 -12.85 -10.09 -2.00
CA PRO A 51 -14.10 -10.01 -2.75
C PRO A 51 -15.11 -9.05 -2.11
N THR A 52 -15.01 -8.78 -0.81
CA THR A 52 -15.89 -7.86 -0.08
C THR A 52 -15.46 -6.40 -0.19
N VAL A 53 -14.26 -6.14 -0.72
CA VAL A 53 -13.72 -4.79 -0.91
C VAL A 53 -13.81 -4.43 -2.39
N GLU A 54 -14.53 -3.34 -2.70
CA GLU A 54 -14.57 -2.79 -4.06
C GLU A 54 -13.21 -2.15 -4.40
N PRO A 55 -12.54 -2.53 -5.49
CA PRO A 55 -11.25 -1.94 -5.86
C PRO A 55 -11.35 -0.41 -6.13
N ALA A 56 -10.20 0.26 -6.05
CA ALA A 56 -10.09 1.68 -6.39
C ALA A 56 -10.25 1.93 -7.90
N PHE A 57 -9.85 0.96 -8.72
CA PHE A 57 -10.01 0.97 -10.17
C PHE A 57 -10.97 -0.12 -10.63
N ARG A 58 -11.68 0.12 -11.72
CA ARG A 58 -12.57 -0.84 -12.38
C ARG A 58 -11.86 -1.55 -13.54
N GLY A 59 -12.55 -2.53 -14.13
CA GLY A 59 -12.08 -3.27 -15.29
C GLY A 59 -11.41 -4.61 -14.92
N PRO A 60 -10.97 -5.39 -15.92
CA PRO A 60 -10.48 -6.76 -15.72
C PRO A 60 -9.19 -6.84 -14.89
N ARG A 61 -8.51 -5.71 -14.65
CA ARG A 61 -7.29 -5.62 -13.82
C ARG A 61 -7.42 -4.54 -12.75
N GLY A 62 -8.64 -4.20 -12.36
CA GLY A 62 -8.91 -3.14 -11.39
C GLY A 62 -8.28 -3.41 -10.03
N ARG A 63 -8.29 -4.68 -9.58
CA ARG A 63 -7.67 -5.11 -8.32
C ARG A 63 -6.14 -5.09 -8.41
N ALA A 64 -5.58 -5.56 -9.53
CA ALA A 64 -4.14 -5.44 -9.78
C ALA A 64 -3.67 -3.97 -9.76
N ALA A 65 -4.39 -3.08 -10.45
CA ALA A 65 -4.09 -1.64 -10.45
C ALA A 65 -4.24 -1.03 -9.04
N THR A 66 -5.22 -1.50 -8.27
CA THR A 66 -5.40 -1.09 -6.86
C THR A 66 -4.22 -1.53 -6.00
N LEU A 67 -3.74 -2.77 -6.18
CA LEU A 67 -2.55 -3.27 -5.49
C LEU A 67 -1.30 -2.45 -5.83
N ALA A 68 -1.04 -2.21 -7.12
CA ALA A 68 0.08 -1.37 -7.55
C ALA A 68 0.00 0.03 -6.94
N LEU A 69 -1.19 0.62 -6.87
CA LEU A 69 -1.40 1.92 -6.23
C LEU A 69 -1.08 1.91 -4.73
N LEU A 70 -1.61 0.94 -3.99
CA LEU A 70 -1.35 0.84 -2.55
C LEU A 70 0.16 0.69 -2.27
N LEU A 71 0.87 -0.09 -3.08
CA LEU A 71 2.32 -0.24 -2.98
C LEU A 71 3.07 1.04 -3.39
N ALA A 72 2.62 1.74 -4.43
CA ALA A 72 3.21 3.01 -4.85
C ALA A 72 3.06 4.08 -3.75
N ILE A 73 1.90 4.13 -3.09
CA ILE A 73 1.69 4.97 -1.91
C ILE A 73 2.67 4.56 -0.81
N ALA A 74 2.69 3.29 -0.41
CA ALA A 74 3.58 2.81 0.64
C ALA A 74 5.07 3.09 0.34
N HIS A 75 5.50 2.98 -0.91
CA HIS A 75 6.84 3.37 -1.34
C HIS A 75 7.11 4.86 -1.08
N HIS A 76 6.21 5.75 -1.50
CA HIS A 76 6.38 7.19 -1.30
C HIS A 76 6.30 7.61 0.17
N GLU A 77 5.46 6.94 0.95
CA GLU A 77 5.23 7.28 2.36
C GLU A 77 6.33 6.74 3.29
N SER A 78 6.88 5.57 3.00
CA SER A 78 7.77 4.87 3.93
C SER A 78 9.05 4.32 3.32
N GLY A 79 9.15 4.26 1.98
CA GLY A 79 10.20 3.49 1.30
C GLY A 79 10.21 2.01 1.70
N PHE A 80 9.08 1.49 2.19
CA PHE A 80 8.96 0.19 2.83
C PHE A 80 9.98 -0.06 3.96
N ARG A 81 10.47 0.99 4.61
CA ARG A 81 11.47 0.88 5.68
C ARG A 81 10.97 -0.03 6.81
N ARG A 82 11.87 -0.86 7.32
CA ARG A 82 11.60 -1.81 8.41
C ARG A 82 11.10 -1.11 9.67
N ASP A 83 11.68 0.02 10.05
CA ASP A 83 11.27 0.75 11.24
C ASP A 83 9.83 1.29 11.12
N VAL A 84 9.42 1.77 9.94
CA VAL A 84 8.05 2.22 9.69
C VAL A 84 7.06 1.06 9.67
N ASP A 85 7.43 -0.05 9.02
CA ASP A 85 6.62 -1.27 8.93
C ASP A 85 6.34 -1.86 10.32
N LEU A 86 7.37 -1.92 11.17
CA LEU A 86 7.33 -2.55 12.49
C LEU A 86 7.12 -1.54 13.63
N GLY A 87 6.96 -0.25 13.34
CA GLY A 87 6.74 0.81 14.32
C GLY A 87 7.89 1.00 15.31
N LEU A 88 9.13 0.82 14.85
CA LEU A 88 10.33 0.87 15.67
C LEU A 88 10.92 2.28 15.73
N GLY A 89 11.24 2.74 16.93
CA GLY A 89 11.92 4.02 17.13
C GLY A 89 11.06 5.25 16.81
N LYS A 90 11.69 6.43 16.94
CA LYS A 90 11.00 7.73 16.81
C LYS A 90 10.67 8.10 15.37
N LEU A 91 11.39 7.53 14.40
CA LEU A 91 11.28 7.87 12.98
C LEU A 91 10.20 7.07 12.24
N ALA A 92 9.56 6.10 12.90
CA ALA A 92 8.52 5.26 12.29
C ALA A 92 7.19 6.00 12.01
N ARG A 93 6.93 7.12 12.68
CA ARG A 93 5.61 7.77 12.73
C ARG A 93 5.54 9.12 12.00
N GLY A 94 6.46 9.39 11.07
CA GLY A 94 6.50 10.65 10.33
C GLY A 94 6.54 11.86 11.27
N SER A 95 5.44 12.61 11.34
CA SER A 95 5.26 13.77 12.24
C SER A 95 4.90 13.40 13.70
N GLY A 96 4.86 12.11 14.02
CA GLY A 96 4.34 11.56 15.29
C GLY A 96 2.83 11.27 15.27
N MET A 97 2.12 11.74 14.25
CA MET A 97 0.66 11.54 14.08
C MET A 97 0.31 10.46 13.06
N ASP A 98 1.28 10.00 12.30
CA ASP A 98 1.11 9.10 11.17
C ASP A 98 1.47 7.66 11.59
N SER A 99 0.92 6.68 10.89
CA SER A 99 1.09 5.26 11.24
C SER A 99 1.27 4.38 10.03
N CYS A 100 2.04 3.31 10.23
CA CYS A 100 2.28 2.21 9.30
C CYS A 100 2.86 2.64 7.93
N LEU A 101 2.99 1.66 7.03
CA LEU A 101 3.60 1.84 5.70
C LEU A 101 2.90 2.90 4.83
N LEU A 102 1.62 3.17 5.06
CA LEU A 102 0.83 4.14 4.30
C LEU A 102 0.79 5.52 4.98
N GLN A 103 1.48 5.71 6.11
CA GLN A 103 1.51 6.96 6.89
C GLN A 103 0.11 7.53 7.12
N ILE A 104 -0.79 6.68 7.59
CA ILE A 104 -2.18 7.05 7.88
C ILE A 104 -2.21 7.96 9.09
N ARG A 105 -2.80 9.15 8.96
CA ARG A 105 -2.94 10.10 10.06
C ARG A 105 -3.98 9.61 11.07
N VAL A 106 -3.52 9.18 12.24
CA VAL A 106 -4.36 8.70 13.35
C VAL A 106 -4.36 9.71 14.53
N GLY A 107 -3.27 10.45 14.71
CA GLY A 107 -3.14 11.45 15.78
C GLY A 107 -3.25 10.84 17.18
N LYS A 108 -4.12 11.38 18.03
CA LYS A 108 -4.42 10.82 19.37
C LYS A 108 -5.60 9.84 19.36
N GLY A 109 -6.22 9.61 18.20
CA GLY A 109 -7.49 8.90 18.07
C GLY A 109 -7.34 7.51 17.47
N LYS A 110 -8.30 7.18 16.63
CA LYS A 110 -8.43 5.91 15.90
C LYS A 110 -8.80 6.21 14.44
N THR A 111 -8.54 5.25 13.55
CA THR A 111 -9.10 5.31 12.18
C THR A 111 -10.63 5.21 12.19
N SER A 112 -11.27 5.38 11.03
CA SER A 112 -12.72 5.17 10.88
C SER A 112 -13.17 3.76 11.28
N GLU A 113 -12.28 2.79 11.16
CA GLU A 113 -12.48 1.38 11.51
C GLU A 113 -12.23 1.11 13.00
N GLY A 114 -11.84 2.12 13.79
CA GLY A 114 -11.58 1.99 15.21
C GLY A 114 -10.17 1.50 15.57
N TRP A 115 -9.22 1.52 14.62
CA TRP A 115 -7.85 1.04 14.83
C TRP A 115 -6.92 2.13 15.34
N THR A 116 -6.10 1.76 16.33
CA THR A 116 -5.05 2.60 16.90
C THR A 116 -3.75 2.50 16.09
N HIS A 117 -2.73 3.27 16.47
CA HIS A 117 -1.39 3.11 15.92
C HIS A 117 -0.82 1.69 16.08
N ALA A 118 -1.03 1.09 17.26
CA ALA A 118 -0.55 -0.26 17.56
C ALA A 118 -1.26 -1.31 16.69
N ASP A 119 -2.57 -1.13 16.44
CA ASP A 119 -3.32 -2.01 15.55
C ASP A 119 -2.77 -1.99 14.11
N LEU A 120 -2.46 -0.80 13.58
CA LEU A 120 -2.02 -0.63 12.20
C LEU A 120 -0.59 -1.14 11.95
N VAL A 121 0.28 -1.06 12.96
CA VAL A 121 1.65 -1.58 12.88
C VAL A 121 1.68 -3.08 13.16
N GLY A 122 0.88 -3.56 14.11
CA GLY A 122 0.81 -4.97 14.47
C GLY A 122 0.14 -5.85 13.41
N ASP A 123 -0.65 -5.24 12.51
CA ASP A 123 -1.33 -5.93 11.43
C ASP A 123 -1.27 -5.12 10.11
N ARG A 124 -0.42 -5.59 9.19
CA ARG A 124 -0.26 -4.98 7.86
C ARG A 124 -1.56 -4.95 7.07
N GLU A 125 -2.45 -5.93 7.25
CA GLU A 125 -3.72 -5.94 6.53
C GLU A 125 -4.61 -4.78 7.00
N LYS A 126 -4.64 -4.49 8.30
CA LYS A 126 -5.33 -3.28 8.82
C LYS A 126 -4.74 -2.00 8.24
N CYS A 127 -3.41 -1.89 8.16
CA CYS A 127 -2.75 -0.76 7.50
C CYS A 127 -3.25 -0.56 6.05
N PHE A 128 -3.22 -1.62 5.24
CA PHE A 128 -3.67 -1.53 3.85
C PHE A 128 -5.18 -1.32 3.71
N ARG A 129 -6.02 -1.90 4.60
CA ARG A 129 -7.48 -1.68 4.60
C ARG A 129 -7.84 -0.22 4.89
N ALA A 130 -7.27 0.35 5.95
CA ALA A 130 -7.52 1.75 6.31
C ALA A 130 -6.99 2.70 5.22
N GLY A 131 -5.82 2.42 4.66
CA GLY A 131 -5.26 3.22 3.56
C GLY A 131 -6.10 3.12 2.29
N HIS A 132 -6.58 1.92 1.93
CA HIS A 132 -7.48 1.73 0.79
C HIS A 132 -8.80 2.51 0.97
N ALA A 133 -9.38 2.50 2.19
CA ALA A 133 -10.57 3.29 2.49
C ALA A 133 -10.32 4.80 2.30
N LEU A 134 -9.16 5.31 2.73
CA LEU A 134 -8.75 6.70 2.51
C LEU A 134 -8.57 7.02 1.02
N VAL A 135 -7.95 6.12 0.25
CA VAL A 135 -7.80 6.26 -1.21
C VAL A 135 -9.18 6.39 -1.87
N LYS A 136 -10.12 5.50 -1.56
CA LYS A 136 -11.49 5.54 -2.11
C LYS A 136 -12.20 6.85 -1.76
N ARG A 137 -12.09 7.32 -0.51
CA ARG A 137 -12.63 8.63 -0.10
C ARG A 137 -12.01 9.78 -0.88
N SER A 138 -10.68 9.76 -1.06
CA SER A 138 -9.97 10.77 -1.83
C SER A 138 -10.41 10.79 -3.30
N PHE A 139 -10.52 9.62 -3.93
CA PHE A 139 -11.01 9.50 -5.31
C PHE A 139 -12.41 10.09 -5.44
N GLY A 140 -13.33 9.73 -4.54
CA GLY A 140 -14.69 10.26 -4.54
C GLY A 140 -14.74 11.79 -4.39
N ALA A 141 -13.95 12.35 -3.46
CA ALA A 141 -13.87 13.78 -3.19
C ALA A 141 -13.22 14.57 -4.35
N CYS A 142 -12.19 14.00 -4.97
CA CYS A 142 -11.38 14.68 -5.98
C CYS A 142 -11.73 14.32 -7.43
N ARG A 143 -12.83 13.57 -7.67
CA ARG A 143 -13.25 13.08 -8.99
C ARG A 143 -13.45 14.13 -10.09
N LYS A 144 -13.54 15.42 -9.72
CA LYS A 144 -13.69 16.54 -10.68
C LYS A 144 -12.37 16.99 -11.32
N PHE A 145 -11.24 16.49 -10.82
CA PHE A 145 -9.91 16.75 -11.35
C PHE A 145 -9.44 15.58 -12.22
N GLU A 146 -8.32 15.76 -12.91
CA GLU A 146 -7.62 14.67 -13.62
C GLU A 146 -7.34 13.49 -12.69
N GLN A 147 -7.36 12.26 -13.23
CA GLN A 147 -7.19 11.04 -12.43
C GLN A 147 -5.89 11.05 -11.62
N LEU A 148 -4.82 11.63 -12.18
CA LEU A 148 -3.54 11.76 -11.49
C LEU A 148 -3.60 12.64 -10.24
N ASP A 149 -4.61 13.49 -10.09
CA ASP A 149 -4.85 14.39 -8.95
C ASP A 149 -5.84 13.81 -7.92
N TRP A 150 -6.38 12.60 -8.14
CA TRP A 150 -7.40 12.01 -7.28
C TRP A 150 -6.93 11.65 -5.86
N LEU A 151 -5.61 11.60 -5.60
CA LEU A 151 -5.07 11.46 -4.23
C LEU A 151 -4.89 12.80 -3.51
N GLY A 152 -5.27 13.94 -4.07
CA GLY A 152 -5.03 15.24 -3.41
C GLY A 152 -5.59 15.34 -1.98
N ALA A 153 -6.78 14.77 -1.74
CA ALA A 153 -7.34 14.71 -0.38
C ALA A 153 -6.59 13.72 0.53
N TYR A 154 -6.06 12.61 -0.01
CA TYR A 154 -5.18 11.70 0.73
C TYR A 154 -3.87 12.37 1.14
N THR A 155 -3.17 13.02 0.21
CA THR A 155 -1.82 13.56 0.42
C THR A 155 -1.82 14.89 1.16
N ARG A 156 -2.82 15.74 0.92
CA ARG A 156 -2.85 17.13 1.41
C ARG A 156 -4.09 17.49 2.22
N GLY A 157 -5.09 16.61 2.28
CA GLY A 157 -6.39 16.92 2.90
C GLY A 157 -7.28 17.84 2.07
N ARG A 158 -6.94 18.16 0.81
CA ARG A 158 -7.76 18.98 -0.09
C ARG A 158 -7.52 18.64 -1.56
N CYS A 159 -8.54 18.76 -2.39
CA CYS A 159 -8.44 18.52 -3.83
C CYS A 159 -7.98 19.78 -4.57
N VAL A 160 -6.88 19.68 -5.31
CA VAL A 160 -6.32 20.75 -6.14
C VAL A 160 -5.83 20.14 -7.46
N ALA A 161 -5.85 20.92 -8.54
CA ALA A 161 -5.24 20.51 -9.80
C ALA A 161 -3.70 20.48 -9.69
N ASP A 162 -3.05 19.63 -10.49
CA ASP A 162 -1.59 19.54 -10.59
C ASP A 162 -0.90 19.25 -9.25
N GLU A 163 -1.50 18.40 -8.42
CA GLU A 163 -0.99 18.08 -7.09
C GLU A 163 0.19 17.11 -7.20
N LYS A 164 1.41 17.63 -7.06
CA LYS A 164 2.66 16.87 -7.29
C LYS A 164 2.73 15.55 -6.52
N ALA A 165 2.28 15.49 -5.26
CA ALA A 165 2.39 14.28 -4.45
C ALA A 165 1.42 13.17 -4.92
N SER A 166 0.23 13.54 -5.36
CA SER A 166 -0.78 12.67 -5.96
C SER A 166 -0.27 12.15 -7.29
N ARG A 167 0.21 13.05 -8.16
CA ARG A 167 0.72 12.70 -9.48
C ARG A 167 1.93 11.77 -9.41
N SER A 168 2.82 11.95 -8.42
CA SER A 168 3.97 11.05 -8.25
C SER A 168 3.51 9.62 -7.92
N ARG A 169 2.60 9.47 -6.95
CA ARG A 169 2.05 8.18 -6.49
C ARG A 169 1.23 7.49 -7.58
N MET A 170 0.32 8.23 -8.22
CA MET A 170 -0.48 7.74 -9.34
C MET A 170 0.39 7.35 -10.52
N GLY A 171 1.32 8.22 -10.92
CA GLY A 171 2.19 7.98 -12.06
C GLY A 171 3.10 6.77 -11.84
N LEU A 172 3.62 6.56 -10.63
CA LEU A 172 4.39 5.35 -10.32
C LEU A 172 3.54 4.09 -10.47
N ALA A 173 2.31 4.10 -9.95
CA ALA A 173 1.38 2.98 -10.07
C ALA A 173 0.99 2.69 -11.52
N GLN A 174 0.72 3.72 -12.33
CA GLN A 174 0.35 3.57 -13.74
C GLN A 174 1.50 3.07 -14.63
N ARG A 175 2.75 3.35 -14.26
CA ARG A 175 3.94 2.83 -14.96
C ARG A 175 4.36 1.45 -14.50
N ALA A 176 3.71 0.87 -13.48
CA ALA A 176 4.02 -0.47 -13.04
C ALA A 176 3.85 -1.47 -14.20
N PRO A 177 4.78 -2.43 -14.39
CA PRO A 177 4.58 -3.54 -15.32
C PRO A 177 3.24 -4.21 -15.07
N GLN A 178 2.55 -4.56 -16.15
CA GLN A 178 1.25 -5.21 -16.08
C GLN A 178 1.30 -6.48 -15.23
N ALA A 179 0.30 -6.68 -14.37
CA ALA A 179 0.17 -7.90 -13.60
C ALA A 179 0.07 -9.15 -14.49
N PRO A 180 0.63 -10.29 -14.05
CA PRO A 180 0.70 -11.51 -14.85
C PRO A 180 -0.67 -12.17 -15.07
N LEU A 181 -1.67 -11.84 -14.26
CA LEU A 181 -3.03 -12.37 -14.33
C LEU A 181 -4.03 -11.21 -14.35
N ASP A 182 -5.19 -11.44 -14.96
CA ASP A 182 -6.36 -10.60 -14.72
C ASP A 182 -7.02 -10.94 -13.36
N ASP A 183 -8.01 -10.14 -12.97
CA ASP A 183 -8.63 -10.24 -11.66
C ASP A 183 -9.36 -11.59 -11.47
N ALA A 184 -10.00 -12.12 -12.53
CA ALA A 184 -10.71 -13.39 -12.48
C ALA A 184 -9.73 -14.57 -12.28
N ALA A 185 -8.67 -14.62 -13.07
CA ALA A 185 -7.64 -15.65 -12.97
C ALA A 185 -6.87 -15.55 -11.64
N ALA A 186 -6.58 -14.34 -11.17
CA ALA A 186 -5.93 -14.11 -9.88
C ALA A 186 -6.79 -14.59 -8.71
N LEU A 187 -8.08 -14.26 -8.68
CA LEU A 187 -9.00 -14.73 -7.64
C LEU A 187 -9.10 -16.26 -7.63
N ALA A 188 -9.22 -16.88 -8.81
CA ALA A 188 -9.26 -18.34 -8.93
C ALA A 188 -7.96 -19.00 -8.42
N ALA A 189 -6.79 -18.44 -8.77
CA ALA A 189 -5.50 -18.95 -8.29
C ALA A 189 -5.37 -18.84 -6.77
N ARG A 190 -5.84 -17.72 -6.18
CA ARG A 190 -5.79 -17.50 -4.72
C ARG A 190 -6.79 -18.37 -3.95
N ALA A 191 -7.97 -18.65 -4.51
CA ALA A 191 -8.91 -19.60 -3.92
C ALA A 191 -8.32 -21.03 -3.86
N LYS A 192 -7.58 -21.45 -4.89
CA LYS A 192 -6.86 -22.74 -4.89
C LYS A 192 -5.74 -22.79 -3.84
N ALA A 193 -5.01 -21.69 -3.65
CA ALA A 193 -3.92 -21.64 -2.67
C ALA A 193 -4.39 -21.67 -1.22
N THR A 194 -5.64 -21.27 -0.94
CA THR A 194 -6.25 -21.26 0.41
C THR A 194 -7.04 -22.53 0.73
N SER A 195 -7.30 -23.38 -0.26
CA SER A 195 -8.01 -24.66 -0.13
C SER A 195 -7.09 -25.89 -0.14
N GLY A 196 -5.77 -25.68 -0.18
CA GLY A 196 -4.78 -26.75 0.02
C GLY A 196 -4.72 -27.18 1.50
N PRO A 197 -4.44 -28.48 1.75
CA PRO A 197 -4.56 -29.12 3.06
C PRO A 197 -3.65 -28.52 4.15
#